data_AF-A0A439CMF8-F1
#
_entry.id   AF-A0A439CMF8-F1
#
_cell.length_a   1.000
_cell.length_b   1.000
_cell.length_c   1.000
_cell.angle_alpha   90.00
_cell.angle_beta   90.00
_cell.angle_gamma   90.00
#
_symmetry.space_group_name_H-M   'P 1'
#
loop_
_entity.id
_entity.type
_entity.pdbx_description
1 polymer ?
#
loop_
_entity_poly.entity_id
_entity_poly.type
_entity_poly.pdbx_seq_one_letter_code
_entity_poly.pdbx_strand_id
1 'polypeptide(L)'
;MPAKNKGGNSKAKEAEPKQQVSAEQPPKEAQTIREFVWQQYWSANPIHKIVEEQGLDSLSPADKQTYLNLELVRNTDKVKYLSKKSQRELWKQLSEANVPLRGAPRPRDDQWGRDKKGRDIGDYTLEEYAVYEQKKSRISELDLESTFFKRNRDRAHWETKNATTGEVYIITEDDVRAERGRRQEMAALRSELYGVTSNPYVNDPEWDDVVPIPQEEPEGAIAAISYAEDYAEAMGYLRAVMAVKEHTPRCLRLTEHIIDLNPAHYTVWLYRFDIMKALNIPIADEIEWLNEVSLEHLKNYQIWHHRQLLMDLHYPALQSDEDAIAALAADEHGFLTEILEKDTKNYHVWGYRQYLVRKLGLWDSADELRSVELMISKDVRNNSAWSHRFFLVFGNPKQSTPDSLSMEHDPKVPADIIDREVSYTQEKISLAPQNQSPWNYLRGVLVKGGRPVGSVREFAESFITSLGEGEDKEQVRSTHALDLLADIYKEAGEKEKADLCLRRLGERWDRIREAYWEYRRRKLEE
;
A
#
# COMPACT_ATOMS: atom_id res chain seq x y z
N MET A 1 24.50 -108.06 33.27
CA MET A 1 23.31 -108.64 33.94
C MET A 1 22.62 -107.51 34.71
N PRO A 2 21.27 -107.46 34.72
CA PRO A 2 20.41 -106.25 34.59
C PRO A 2 19.95 -105.70 35.99
N ALA A 3 19.06 -104.72 36.24
CA ALA A 3 18.15 -103.85 35.48
C ALA A 3 17.62 -102.68 36.38
N LYS A 4 17.30 -101.54 35.74
CA LYS A 4 16.17 -100.58 35.87
C LYS A 4 15.30 -100.40 37.16
N ASN A 5 15.07 -99.10 37.44
CA ASN A 5 13.84 -98.36 37.84
C ASN A 5 13.14 -98.68 39.18
N LYS A 6 12.44 -97.76 39.88
CA LYS A 6 11.80 -96.47 39.55
C LYS A 6 11.42 -95.77 40.87
N GLY A 7 11.33 -94.43 40.85
CA GLY A 7 10.27 -93.70 41.55
C GLY A 7 10.58 -93.05 42.90
N GLY A 8 10.81 -91.72 42.86
CA GLY A 8 9.80 -90.78 43.35
C GLY A 8 9.80 -90.35 44.83
N ASN A 9 9.89 -89.03 45.00
CA ASN A 9 9.38 -88.19 46.09
C ASN A 9 10.26 -87.99 47.34
N SER A 10 10.86 -86.79 47.43
CA SER A 10 11.39 -86.25 48.69
C SER A 10 10.95 -84.80 48.90
N LYS A 11 10.00 -84.68 49.85
CA LYS A 11 9.66 -83.62 50.80
C LYS A 11 10.35 -82.26 50.71
N ALA A 12 9.48 -81.26 50.76
CA ALA A 12 9.73 -79.85 51.04
C ALA A 12 10.31 -79.58 52.44
N LYS A 13 11.14 -78.54 52.51
CA LYS A 13 11.47 -77.75 53.70
C LYS A 13 11.51 -76.27 53.28
N GLU A 14 10.79 -75.45 54.03
CA GLU A 14 10.55 -74.02 53.77
C GLU A 14 11.83 -73.18 53.70
N ALA A 15 11.84 -72.22 52.77
CA ALA A 15 12.74 -71.07 52.73
C ALA A 15 11.93 -69.83 52.29
N GLU A 16 12.28 -68.69 52.88
CA GLU A 16 11.62 -67.37 52.93
C GLU A 16 11.15 -66.78 51.59
N PRO A 17 10.13 -65.89 51.60
CA PRO A 17 9.50 -65.40 50.37
C PRO A 17 10.39 -64.39 49.65
N LYS A 18 10.79 -64.73 48.42
CA LYS A 18 11.33 -63.78 47.45
C LYS A 18 10.29 -62.69 47.18
N GLN A 19 10.68 -61.44 47.43
CA GLN A 19 9.94 -60.26 47.03
C GLN A 19 9.56 -60.36 45.55
N GLN A 20 8.24 -60.27 45.32
CA GLN A 20 7.64 -60.12 44.00
C GLN A 20 8.22 -58.86 43.35
N VAL A 21 8.89 -59.04 42.21
CA VAL A 21 9.08 -57.96 41.24
C VAL A 21 7.68 -57.57 40.78
N SER A 22 7.28 -56.35 41.11
CA SER A 22 5.99 -55.78 40.68
C SER A 22 5.90 -55.87 39.17
N ALA A 23 4.84 -56.50 38.67
CA ALA A 23 4.46 -56.43 37.26
C ALA A 23 4.28 -54.95 36.88
N GLU A 24 5.18 -54.42 36.04
CA GLU A 24 5.04 -53.10 35.45
C GLU A 24 3.72 -53.05 34.67
N GLN A 25 2.92 -52.01 34.95
CA GLN A 25 1.77 -51.64 34.13
C GLN A 25 2.26 -51.43 32.69
N PRO A 26 1.46 -51.78 31.66
CA PRO A 26 1.84 -51.47 30.28
C PRO A 26 2.15 -49.95 30.18
N PRO A 27 3.23 -49.57 29.48
CA PRO A 27 3.64 -48.17 29.41
C PRO A 27 2.47 -47.34 28.87
N LYS A 28 2.13 -46.24 29.56
CA LYS A 28 1.13 -45.29 29.08
C LYS A 28 1.53 -44.86 27.67
N GLU A 29 0.63 -45.02 26.71
CA GLU A 29 0.83 -44.53 25.34
C GLU A 29 1.14 -43.03 25.40
N ALA A 30 2.26 -42.63 24.80
CA ALA A 30 2.67 -41.23 24.77
C ALA A 30 1.62 -40.41 24.00
N GLN A 31 1.07 -39.38 24.63
CA GLN A 31 0.05 -38.53 24.03
C GLN A 31 0.67 -37.37 23.26
N THR A 32 1.87 -36.95 23.66
CA THR A 32 2.61 -35.85 23.04
C THR A 32 3.96 -36.29 22.48
N ILE A 33 4.51 -35.52 21.54
CA ILE A 33 5.86 -35.78 21.02
C ILE A 33 6.93 -35.64 22.10
N ARG A 34 6.77 -34.71 23.05
CA ARG A 34 7.65 -34.57 24.22
C ARG A 34 7.68 -35.87 25.01
N GLU A 35 6.52 -36.40 25.38
CA GLU A 35 6.42 -37.68 26.10
C GLU A 35 7.02 -38.82 25.29
N PHE A 36 6.74 -38.90 23.99
CA PHE A 36 7.26 -39.95 23.12
C PHE A 36 8.79 -39.96 23.04
N VAL A 37 9.39 -38.78 22.84
CA VAL A 37 10.85 -38.64 22.76
C VAL A 37 11.50 -38.94 24.12
N TRP A 38 10.89 -38.52 25.23
CA TRP A 38 11.33 -38.90 26.57
C TRP A 38 11.21 -40.41 26.81
N GLN A 39 10.12 -41.06 26.37
CA GLN A 39 9.96 -42.50 26.45
C GLN A 39 11.01 -43.25 25.63
N GLN A 40 11.34 -42.79 24.42
CA GLN A 40 12.43 -43.36 23.61
C GLN A 40 13.80 -43.17 24.26
N TYR A 41 14.05 -41.98 24.83
CA TYR A 41 15.27 -41.75 25.57
C TYR A 41 15.37 -42.74 26.75
N TRP A 42 14.32 -42.87 27.55
CA TRP A 42 14.33 -43.76 28.70
C TRP A 42 14.38 -45.24 28.37
N SER A 43 13.77 -45.69 27.27
CA SER A 43 13.89 -47.08 26.81
C SER A 43 15.32 -47.43 26.39
N ALA A 44 16.07 -46.46 25.84
CA ALA A 44 17.49 -46.60 25.55
C ALA A 44 18.40 -46.37 26.78
N ASN A 45 17.84 -45.90 27.91
CA ASN A 45 18.57 -45.46 29.11
C ASN A 45 17.91 -45.95 30.42
N PRO A 46 17.62 -47.25 30.60
CA PRO A 46 16.82 -47.74 31.72
C PRO A 46 17.51 -47.54 33.08
N ILE A 47 18.82 -47.75 33.18
CA ILE A 47 19.57 -47.58 34.44
C ILE A 47 19.63 -46.10 34.84
N HIS A 48 19.83 -45.19 33.88
CA HIS A 48 19.81 -43.74 34.12
C HIS A 48 18.45 -43.25 34.60
N LYS A 49 17.35 -43.83 34.11
CA LYS A 49 16.00 -43.51 34.59
C LYS A 49 15.85 -43.80 36.08
N ILE A 50 16.29 -44.98 36.51
CA ILE A 50 16.22 -45.40 37.92
C ILE A 50 17.06 -44.48 38.80
N VAL A 51 18.26 -44.11 38.35
CA VAL A 51 19.12 -43.17 39.09
C VAL A 51 18.47 -41.79 39.22
N GLU A 52 17.81 -41.30 38.18
CA GLU A 52 17.16 -39.98 38.19
C GLU A 52 15.88 -39.97 39.06
N GLU A 53 15.08 -41.04 39.03
CA GLU A 53 13.82 -41.14 39.78
C GLU A 53 14.02 -41.56 41.25
N GLN A 54 14.99 -42.43 41.54
CA GLN A 54 15.15 -43.10 42.84
C GLN A 54 16.53 -42.88 43.48
N GLY A 55 17.43 -42.14 42.82
CA GLY A 55 18.79 -41.88 43.28
C GLY A 55 19.75 -43.05 43.02
N LEU A 56 21.06 -42.77 43.06
CA LEU A 56 22.10 -43.78 42.79
C LEU A 56 22.08 -44.94 43.79
N ASP A 57 21.63 -44.70 45.01
CA ASP A 57 21.65 -45.69 46.09
C ASP A 57 20.62 -46.81 45.94
N SER A 58 19.61 -46.62 45.09
CA SER A 58 18.58 -47.62 44.78
C SER A 58 19.09 -48.76 43.88
N LEU A 59 20.21 -48.57 43.18
CA LEU A 59 20.77 -49.55 42.25
C LEU A 59 21.43 -50.73 42.97
N SER A 60 21.34 -51.93 42.38
CA SER A 60 22.14 -53.08 42.81
C SER A 60 23.65 -52.82 42.59
N PRO A 61 24.57 -53.51 43.28
CA PRO A 61 26.00 -53.36 43.03
C PRO A 61 26.41 -53.59 41.56
N ALA A 62 25.73 -54.51 40.87
CA ALA A 62 25.95 -54.78 39.45
C ALA A 62 25.45 -53.64 38.54
N ASP A 63 24.29 -53.04 38.88
CA ASP A 63 23.73 -51.91 38.13
C ASP A 63 24.50 -50.62 38.38
N LYS A 64 25.02 -50.41 39.60
CA LYS A 64 25.96 -49.30 39.92
C LYS A 64 27.21 -49.39 39.05
N GLN A 65 27.78 -50.59 38.91
CA GLN A 65 28.95 -50.81 38.06
C GLN A 65 28.63 -50.60 36.58
N THR A 66 27.46 -51.06 36.12
CA THR A 66 26.98 -50.84 34.75
C THR A 66 26.74 -49.36 34.46
N TYR A 67 26.13 -48.62 35.39
CA TYR A 67 25.92 -47.17 35.32
C TYR A 67 27.25 -46.41 35.16
N LEU A 68 28.22 -46.69 36.03
CA LEU A 68 29.55 -46.05 35.97
C LEU A 68 30.30 -46.39 34.68
N ASN A 69 30.19 -47.63 34.20
CA ASN A 69 30.76 -48.06 32.93
C ASN A 69 30.11 -47.32 31.74
N LEU A 70 28.78 -47.09 31.78
CA LEU A 70 28.06 -46.32 30.77
C LEU A 70 28.44 -44.83 30.78
N GLU A 71 28.57 -44.21 31.96
CA GLU A 71 29.04 -42.82 32.10
C GLU A 71 30.46 -42.64 31.55
N LEU A 72 31.32 -43.64 31.78
CA LEU A 72 32.67 -43.66 31.25
C LEU A 72 32.69 -43.77 29.72
N VAL A 73 31.84 -44.60 29.11
CA VAL A 73 31.77 -44.78 27.65
C VAL A 73 31.14 -43.59 26.93
N ARG A 74 30.14 -42.94 27.55
CA ARG A 74 29.49 -41.73 26.98
C ARG A 74 30.44 -40.54 26.94
N ASN A 75 31.40 -40.49 27.84
CA ASN A 75 32.50 -39.54 27.83
C ASN A 75 33.70 -40.14 27.08
N THR A 76 33.58 -40.21 25.75
CA THR A 76 34.48 -40.97 24.85
C THR A 76 35.97 -40.66 25.03
N ASP A 77 36.32 -39.47 25.51
CA ASP A 77 37.69 -39.06 25.82
C ASP A 77 38.30 -39.73 27.05
N LYS A 78 37.51 -40.37 27.93
CA LYS A 78 38.03 -40.98 29.16
C LYS A 78 38.46 -42.44 28.98
N VAL A 79 37.80 -43.17 28.07
CA VAL A 79 38.08 -44.60 27.83
C VAL A 79 39.48 -44.82 27.25
N LYS A 80 39.99 -43.89 26.43
CA LYS A 80 41.34 -43.98 25.81
C LYS A 80 42.49 -43.97 26.82
N TYR A 81 42.27 -43.44 28.02
CA TYR A 81 43.27 -43.38 29.10
C TYR A 81 43.30 -44.65 29.97
N LEU A 82 42.36 -45.58 29.77
CA LEU A 82 42.39 -46.88 30.44
C LEU A 82 43.44 -47.82 29.84
N SER A 83 44.01 -48.70 30.68
CA SER A 83 44.90 -49.76 30.19
C SER A 83 44.17 -50.71 29.23
N LYS A 84 44.88 -51.35 28.29
CA LYS A 84 44.29 -52.35 27.36
C LYS A 84 43.53 -53.48 28.09
N LYS A 85 44.00 -53.86 29.28
CA LYS A 85 43.33 -54.86 30.13
C LYS A 85 42.01 -54.32 30.68
N SER A 86 42.02 -53.10 31.20
CA SER A 86 40.83 -52.41 31.73
C SER A 86 39.79 -52.12 30.66
N GLN A 87 40.21 -51.78 29.43
CA GLN A 87 39.30 -51.59 28.30
C GLN A 87 38.60 -52.91 27.91
N ARG A 88 39.34 -54.03 27.83
CA ARG A 88 38.73 -55.34 27.53
C ARG A 88 37.71 -55.76 28.58
N GLU A 89 38.02 -55.51 29.85
CA GLU A 89 37.13 -55.80 30.96
C GLU A 89 35.88 -54.90 30.94
N LEU A 90 36.03 -53.60 30.67
CA LEU A 90 34.93 -52.66 30.49
C LEU A 90 33.95 -53.10 29.40
N TRP A 91 34.47 -53.46 28.21
CA TRP A 91 33.63 -53.91 27.10
C TRP A 91 32.97 -55.26 27.37
N LYS A 92 33.67 -56.17 28.07
CA LYS A 92 33.10 -57.45 28.52
C LYS A 92 31.92 -57.22 29.47
N GLN A 93 32.09 -56.37 30.48
CA GLN A 93 31.03 -56.06 31.46
C GLN A 93 29.82 -55.39 30.83
N LEU A 94 30.02 -54.44 29.90
CA LEU A 94 28.92 -53.81 29.18
C LEU A 94 28.20 -54.77 28.23
N SER A 95 28.94 -55.70 27.60
CA SER A 95 28.36 -56.75 26.77
C SER A 95 27.56 -57.75 27.60
N GLU A 96 28.03 -58.12 28.79
CA GLU A 96 27.32 -59.02 29.72
C GLU A 96 26.05 -58.36 30.29
N ALA A 97 26.08 -57.04 30.51
CA ALA A 97 24.92 -56.26 30.97
C ALA A 97 23.86 -56.02 29.88
N ASN A 98 24.15 -56.32 28.61
CA ASN A 98 23.24 -56.18 27.47
C ASN A 98 22.58 -54.77 27.36
N VAL A 99 23.36 -53.73 27.65
CA VAL A 99 22.87 -52.33 27.66
C VAL A 99 23.12 -51.62 26.32
N PRO A 100 22.21 -50.74 25.87
CA PRO A 100 22.43 -49.92 24.67
C PRO A 100 23.66 -49.02 24.80
N LEU A 101 24.66 -49.23 23.93
CA LEU A 101 25.90 -48.45 23.93
C LEU A 101 25.77 -47.09 23.22
N ARG A 102 24.84 -46.98 22.26
CA ARG A 102 24.45 -45.72 21.62
C ARG A 102 23.05 -45.36 22.11
N GLY A 103 22.96 -44.30 22.92
CA GLY A 103 21.67 -43.75 23.36
C GLY A 103 21.26 -42.57 22.48
N ALA A 104 19.94 -42.32 22.39
CA ALA A 104 19.45 -41.04 21.91
C ALA A 104 20.02 -39.91 22.79
N PRO A 105 20.34 -38.73 22.24
CA PRO A 105 20.73 -37.59 23.05
C PRO A 105 19.62 -37.25 24.05
N ARG A 106 20.00 -36.79 25.25
CA ARG A 106 19.03 -36.36 26.25
C ARG A 106 18.16 -35.24 25.66
N PRO A 107 16.82 -35.37 25.67
CA PRO A 107 15.93 -34.32 25.17
C PRO A 107 16.13 -33.03 25.97
N ARG A 108 16.11 -31.87 25.30
CA ARG A 108 16.10 -30.56 25.95
C ARG A 108 14.70 -29.98 25.94
N ASP A 109 14.34 -29.23 26.98
CA ASP A 109 12.99 -28.64 27.08
C ASP A 109 12.71 -27.58 26.02
N ASP A 110 13.74 -26.97 25.44
CA ASP A 110 13.65 -25.91 24.43
C ASP A 110 13.81 -26.41 22.98
N GLN A 111 13.99 -27.72 22.75
CA GLN A 111 14.40 -28.22 21.43
C GLN A 111 13.33 -28.17 20.33
N TRP A 112 12.05 -28.04 20.69
CA TRP A 112 10.94 -28.08 19.73
C TRP A 112 10.49 -26.69 19.25
N GLY A 113 10.72 -25.65 20.06
CA GLY A 113 10.26 -24.29 19.76
C GLY A 113 8.75 -24.10 19.90
N ARG A 114 8.24 -22.99 19.36
CA ARG A 114 6.82 -22.61 19.44
C ARG A 114 6.23 -22.44 18.05
N ASP A 115 4.95 -22.73 17.94
CA ASP A 115 4.18 -22.46 16.73
C ASP A 115 3.70 -21.01 16.63
N LYS A 116 3.04 -20.66 15.52
CA LYS A 116 2.50 -19.30 15.28
C LYS A 116 1.50 -18.80 16.34
N LYS A 117 0.91 -19.69 17.13
CA LYS A 117 -0.02 -19.35 18.23
C LYS A 117 0.68 -19.32 19.59
N GLY A 118 1.99 -19.56 19.62
CA GLY A 118 2.80 -19.61 20.83
C GLY A 118 2.72 -20.95 21.58
N ARG A 119 2.04 -21.97 21.05
CA ARG A 119 2.00 -23.33 21.64
C ARG A 119 3.35 -23.99 21.45
N ASP A 120 3.84 -24.66 22.48
CA ASP A 120 5.08 -25.44 22.39
C ASP A 120 4.84 -26.66 21.49
N ILE A 121 5.69 -26.83 20.48
CA ILE A 121 5.58 -27.93 19.51
C ILE A 121 5.81 -29.28 20.22
N GLY A 122 6.52 -29.30 21.34
CA GLY A 122 6.67 -30.47 22.20
C GLY A 122 5.34 -31.05 22.70
N ASP A 123 4.31 -30.20 22.78
CA ASP A 123 2.99 -30.57 23.31
C ASP A 123 2.02 -31.01 22.20
N TYR A 124 2.50 -31.19 20.97
CA TYR A 124 1.71 -31.71 19.84
C TYR A 124 1.43 -33.20 20.03
N THR A 125 0.26 -33.66 19.60
CA THR A 125 0.01 -35.09 19.44
C THR A 125 0.95 -35.69 18.40
N LEU A 126 1.11 -37.01 18.41
CA LEU A 126 1.96 -37.69 17.41
C LEU A 126 1.48 -37.45 15.97
N GLU A 127 0.15 -37.36 15.77
CA GLU A 127 -0.44 -37.05 14.47
C GLU A 127 -0.22 -35.58 14.08
N GLU A 128 -0.42 -34.64 15.00
CA GLU A 128 -0.13 -33.22 14.78
C GLU A 128 1.34 -33.00 14.42
N TYR A 129 2.25 -33.68 15.12
CA TYR A 129 3.69 -33.61 14.89
C TYR A 129 4.10 -34.26 13.55
N ALA A 130 3.46 -35.36 13.16
CA ALA A 130 3.71 -35.98 11.86
C ALA A 130 3.35 -35.04 10.70
N VAL A 131 2.22 -34.33 10.80
CA VAL A 131 1.82 -33.30 9.82
C VAL A 131 2.80 -32.13 9.81
N TYR A 132 3.25 -31.67 10.98
CA TYR A 132 4.28 -30.62 11.10
C TYR A 132 5.59 -31.01 10.40
N GLU A 133 6.11 -32.21 10.67
CA GLU A 133 7.34 -32.71 10.05
C GLU A 133 7.19 -32.95 8.55
N GLN A 134 6.01 -33.38 8.08
CA GLN A 134 5.74 -33.49 6.65
C GLN A 134 5.84 -32.14 5.94
N LYS A 135 5.23 -31.08 6.51
CA LYS A 135 5.31 -29.73 5.94
C LYS A 135 6.73 -29.18 5.95
N LYS A 136 7.46 -29.39 7.05
CA LYS A 136 8.88 -28.98 7.18
C LYS A 136 9.78 -29.73 6.18
N SER A 137 9.53 -31.02 5.97
CA SER A 137 10.24 -31.82 4.97
C SER A 137 9.94 -31.30 3.56
N ARG A 138 8.67 -30.99 3.26
CA ARG A 138 8.26 -30.41 1.98
C ARG A 138 8.93 -29.06 1.70
N ILE A 139 9.02 -28.17 2.71
CA ILE A 139 9.77 -26.92 2.59
C ILE A 139 11.23 -27.19 2.23
N SER A 140 11.86 -28.17 2.89
CA SER A 140 13.26 -28.52 2.66
C SER A 140 13.50 -29.08 1.25
N GLU A 141 12.58 -29.90 0.75
CA GLU A 141 12.59 -30.40 -0.64
C GLU A 141 12.48 -29.24 -1.64
N LEU A 142 11.51 -28.35 -1.43
CA LEU A 142 11.30 -27.17 -2.29
C LEU A 142 12.50 -26.22 -2.27
N ASP A 143 13.12 -25.99 -1.10
CA ASP A 143 14.34 -25.17 -0.97
C ASP A 143 15.52 -25.79 -1.77
N LEU A 144 15.66 -27.12 -1.74
CA LEU A 144 16.68 -27.82 -2.53
C LEU A 144 16.41 -27.66 -4.04
N GLU A 145 15.18 -27.87 -4.49
CA GLU A 145 14.79 -27.67 -5.88
C GLU A 145 15.01 -26.22 -6.33
N SER A 146 14.65 -25.23 -5.51
CA SER A 146 14.88 -23.81 -5.81
C SER A 146 16.37 -23.49 -5.90
N THR A 147 17.20 -24.09 -5.03
CA THR A 147 18.66 -23.97 -5.10
C THR A 147 19.21 -24.54 -6.40
N PHE A 148 18.68 -25.68 -6.88
CA PHE A 148 19.06 -26.23 -8.18
C PHE A 148 18.66 -25.33 -9.34
N PHE A 149 17.45 -24.75 -9.30
CA PHE A 149 16.99 -23.78 -10.28
C PHE A 149 17.93 -22.56 -10.35
N LYS A 150 18.26 -21.95 -9.20
CA LYS A 150 19.19 -20.81 -9.13
C LYS A 150 20.54 -21.15 -9.76
N ARG A 151 21.13 -22.30 -9.40
CA ARG A 151 22.39 -22.77 -9.97
C ARG A 151 22.31 -22.99 -11.48
N ASN A 152 21.21 -23.56 -11.98
CA ASN A 152 21.02 -23.78 -13.41
C ASN A 152 20.83 -22.46 -14.16
N ARG A 153 20.13 -21.49 -13.56
CA ARG A 153 19.99 -20.14 -14.11
C ARG A 153 21.33 -19.42 -14.19
N ASP A 154 22.14 -19.47 -13.14
CA ASP A 154 23.48 -18.88 -13.15
C ASP A 154 24.35 -19.54 -14.24
N ARG A 155 24.29 -20.86 -14.38
CA ARG A 155 24.99 -21.59 -15.45
C ARG A 155 24.54 -21.18 -16.84
N ALA A 156 23.23 -20.97 -17.04
CA ALA A 156 22.68 -20.50 -18.29
C ALA A 156 23.17 -19.07 -18.61
N HIS A 157 23.15 -18.17 -17.62
CA HIS A 157 23.66 -16.81 -17.76
C HIS A 157 25.15 -16.76 -18.16
N TRP A 158 25.97 -17.67 -17.61
CA TRP A 158 27.40 -17.79 -17.95
C TRP A 158 27.70 -18.73 -19.12
N GLU A 159 26.70 -19.13 -19.91
CA GLU A 159 26.83 -20.05 -21.06
C GLU A 159 27.60 -21.34 -20.74
N THR A 160 27.47 -21.83 -19.50
CA THR A 160 28.18 -23.02 -19.05
C THR A 160 27.65 -24.26 -19.77
N LYS A 161 28.55 -25.13 -20.26
CA LYS A 161 28.16 -26.39 -20.90
C LYS A 161 27.95 -27.49 -19.87
N ASN A 162 26.89 -28.27 -20.05
CA ASN A 162 26.63 -29.47 -19.28
C ASN A 162 27.69 -30.53 -19.63
N ALA A 163 28.36 -31.07 -18.61
CA ALA A 163 29.44 -32.06 -18.80
C ALA A 163 28.97 -33.37 -19.46
N THR A 164 27.67 -33.69 -19.37
CA THR A 164 27.10 -34.93 -19.91
C THR A 164 26.55 -34.75 -21.32
N THR A 165 25.83 -33.65 -21.60
CA THR A 165 25.18 -33.43 -22.91
C THR A 165 26.01 -32.56 -23.86
N GLY A 166 26.98 -31.80 -23.34
CA GLY A 166 27.77 -30.83 -24.11
C GLY A 166 27.02 -29.55 -24.49
N GLU A 167 25.73 -29.47 -24.17
CA GLU A 167 24.85 -28.34 -24.46
C GLU A 167 24.91 -27.29 -23.35
N VAL A 168 24.63 -26.03 -23.71
CA VAL A 168 24.55 -24.92 -22.75
C VAL A 168 23.26 -25.06 -21.93
N TYR A 169 23.31 -24.73 -20.63
CA TYR A 169 22.08 -24.67 -19.83
C TYR A 169 21.12 -23.61 -20.38
N ILE A 170 19.84 -23.97 -20.52
CA ILE A 170 18.77 -23.07 -20.96
C ILE A 170 17.71 -23.05 -19.87
N ILE A 171 17.22 -21.85 -19.53
CA ILE A 171 16.05 -21.66 -18.66
C ILE A 171 14.89 -21.22 -19.54
N THR A 172 13.81 -21.99 -19.51
CA THR A 172 12.57 -21.70 -20.24
C THR A 172 11.62 -20.85 -19.39
N GLU A 173 10.61 -20.23 -20.02
CA GLU A 173 9.54 -19.53 -19.29
C GLU A 173 8.76 -20.46 -18.35
N ASP A 174 8.58 -21.73 -18.74
CA ASP A 174 7.91 -22.73 -17.91
C ASP A 174 8.75 -23.07 -16.66
N ASP A 175 10.09 -23.08 -16.76
CA ASP A 175 10.96 -23.26 -15.59
C ASP A 175 10.82 -22.09 -14.60
N VAL A 176 10.71 -20.86 -15.10
CA VAL A 176 10.47 -19.66 -14.27
C VAL A 176 9.08 -19.71 -13.63
N ARG A 177 8.05 -20.12 -14.38
CA ARG A 177 6.70 -20.31 -13.84
C ARG A 177 6.67 -21.39 -12.76
N ALA A 178 7.39 -22.50 -12.95
CA ALA A 178 7.52 -23.55 -11.97
C ALA A 178 8.28 -23.09 -10.71
N GLU A 179 9.33 -22.28 -10.86
CA GLU A 179 10.02 -21.64 -9.72
C GLU A 179 9.10 -20.69 -8.94
N ARG A 180 8.30 -19.86 -9.62
CA ARG A 180 7.30 -19.00 -8.97
C ARG A 180 6.31 -19.81 -8.14
N GLY A 181 5.75 -20.88 -8.73
CA GLY A 181 4.85 -21.79 -8.03
C GLY A 181 5.49 -22.45 -6.80
N ARG A 182 6.76 -22.89 -6.93
CA ARG A 182 7.52 -23.47 -5.80
C ARG A 182 7.72 -22.48 -4.66
N ARG A 183 8.09 -21.23 -4.95
CA ARG A 183 8.26 -20.18 -3.92
C ARG A 183 6.94 -19.80 -3.25
N GLN A 184 5.84 -19.76 -4.00
CA GLN A 184 4.50 -19.56 -3.45
C GLN A 184 4.10 -20.70 -2.51
N GLU A 185 4.33 -21.96 -2.89
CA GLU A 185 4.08 -23.13 -2.03
C GLU A 185 4.92 -23.06 -0.76
N MET A 186 6.22 -22.75 -0.88
CA MET A 186 7.11 -22.57 0.26
C MET A 186 6.63 -21.46 1.21
N ALA A 187 6.21 -20.33 0.66
CA ALA A 187 5.75 -19.20 1.45
C ALA A 187 4.44 -19.52 2.17
N ALA A 188 3.50 -20.22 1.52
CA ALA A 188 2.28 -20.70 2.15
C ALA A 188 2.56 -21.66 3.30
N LEU A 189 3.47 -22.63 3.10
CA LEU A 189 3.87 -23.58 4.15
C LEU A 189 4.59 -22.89 5.32
N ARG A 190 5.49 -21.92 5.03
CA ARG A 190 6.18 -21.13 6.06
C ARG A 190 5.21 -20.25 6.84
N SER A 191 4.23 -19.64 6.18
CA SER A 191 3.16 -18.89 6.84
C SER A 191 2.32 -19.79 7.74
N GLU A 192 2.00 -21.00 7.27
CA GLU A 192 1.20 -21.94 8.05
C GLU A 192 1.92 -22.40 9.32
N LEU A 193 3.20 -22.76 9.21
CA LEU A 193 4.03 -23.29 10.29
C LEU A 193 4.52 -22.20 11.26
N TYR A 194 5.04 -21.10 10.71
CA TYR A 194 5.82 -20.11 11.45
C TYR A 194 5.11 -18.75 11.55
N GLY A 195 4.00 -18.55 10.84
CA GLY A 195 3.30 -17.26 10.81
C GLY A 195 4.06 -16.17 10.04
N VAL A 196 5.04 -16.54 9.21
CA VAL A 196 5.81 -15.61 8.40
C VAL A 196 4.94 -15.07 7.26
N THR A 197 4.88 -13.75 7.12
CA THR A 197 4.19 -13.09 6.00
C THR A 197 4.96 -13.34 4.70
N SER A 198 4.22 -13.73 3.67
CA SER A 198 4.79 -13.93 2.34
C SER A 198 4.93 -12.59 1.62
N ASN A 199 6.16 -12.28 1.24
CA ASN A 199 6.54 -11.03 0.60
C ASN A 199 6.66 -11.23 -0.92
N PRO A 200 6.00 -10.43 -1.79
CA PRO A 200 5.89 -10.71 -3.22
C PRO A 200 7.22 -10.70 -3.97
N TYR A 201 8.15 -9.81 -3.62
CA TYR A 201 9.38 -9.61 -4.40
C TYR A 201 10.45 -10.64 -4.09
N VAL A 202 10.69 -10.96 -2.81
CA VAL A 202 11.59 -12.05 -2.40
C VAL A 202 11.19 -13.39 -3.01
N ASN A 203 9.88 -13.60 -3.20
CA ASN A 203 9.34 -14.85 -3.76
C ASN A 203 9.26 -14.86 -5.30
N ASP A 204 9.66 -13.79 -5.99
CA ASP A 204 9.72 -13.77 -7.46
C ASP A 204 11.17 -13.97 -7.92
N PRO A 205 11.49 -15.05 -8.66
CA PRO A 205 12.85 -15.28 -9.17
C PRO A 205 13.36 -14.16 -10.07
N GLU A 206 12.48 -13.36 -10.68
CA GLU A 206 12.88 -12.18 -11.47
C GLU A 206 13.63 -11.12 -10.66
N TRP A 207 13.52 -11.13 -9.33
CA TRP A 207 14.13 -10.14 -8.44
C TRP A 207 15.35 -10.66 -7.67
N ASP A 208 15.83 -11.87 -7.96
CA ASP A 208 16.96 -12.50 -7.24
C ASP A 208 18.30 -11.76 -7.41
N ASP A 209 18.47 -10.99 -8.48
CA ASP A 209 19.67 -10.17 -8.75
C ASP A 209 19.66 -8.84 -7.98
N VAL A 210 18.52 -8.45 -7.39
CA VAL A 210 18.35 -7.19 -6.69
C VAL A 210 18.46 -7.40 -5.19
N VAL A 211 19.39 -6.69 -4.55
CA VAL A 211 19.49 -6.62 -3.09
C VAL A 211 18.69 -5.40 -2.61
N PRO A 212 17.58 -5.56 -1.87
CA PRO A 212 16.75 -4.44 -1.45
C PRO A 212 17.50 -3.53 -0.47
N ILE A 213 17.30 -2.22 -0.60
CA ILE A 213 17.90 -1.21 0.28
C ILE A 213 16.85 -0.81 1.33
N PRO A 214 16.97 -1.17 2.62
CA PRO A 214 15.98 -0.81 3.64
C PRO A 214 15.93 0.71 3.89
N GLN A 215 14.85 1.19 4.50
CA GLN A 215 14.76 2.58 4.94
C GLN A 215 15.57 2.72 6.23
N GLU A 216 16.58 3.58 6.21
CA GLU A 216 17.37 3.91 7.39
C GLU A 216 16.78 5.15 8.06
N GLU A 217 16.23 4.99 9.27
CA GLU A 217 15.78 6.09 10.10
C GLU A 217 16.77 6.34 11.24
N PRO A 218 17.10 7.61 11.56
CA PRO A 218 18.00 7.92 12.65
C PRO A 218 17.40 7.52 14.01
N GLU A 219 18.26 7.24 14.99
CA GLU A 219 17.81 6.99 16.36
C GLU A 219 17.01 8.20 16.89
N GLY A 220 15.82 7.93 17.42
CA GLY A 220 14.91 8.99 17.89
C GLY A 220 14.14 9.72 16.78
N ALA A 221 14.00 9.10 15.59
CA ALA A 221 13.18 9.64 14.51
C ALA A 221 11.77 10.03 14.98
N ILE A 222 11.40 11.28 14.70
CA ILE A 222 10.07 11.83 15.01
C ILE A 222 9.13 11.47 13.85
N ALA A 223 7.92 11.01 14.18
CA ALA A 223 6.90 10.60 13.22
C ALA A 223 7.30 9.42 12.30
N ALA A 224 8.17 8.52 12.80
CA ALA A 224 8.44 7.23 12.18
C ALA A 224 7.14 6.46 11.95
N ILE A 225 6.90 6.04 10.71
CA ILE A 225 5.72 5.26 10.34
C ILE A 225 6.06 3.78 10.55
N SER A 226 5.22 3.08 11.31
CA SER A 226 5.28 1.61 11.38
C SER A 226 4.70 1.02 10.09
N TYR A 227 5.48 0.99 9.02
CA TYR A 227 5.06 0.47 7.72
C TYR A 227 4.67 -1.00 7.79
N ALA A 228 3.70 -1.40 6.96
CA ALA A 228 3.42 -2.80 6.71
C ALA A 228 4.62 -3.47 5.99
N GLU A 229 4.81 -4.78 6.23
CA GLU A 229 5.98 -5.52 5.74
C GLU A 229 6.07 -5.52 4.20
N ASP A 230 4.92 -5.58 3.52
CA ASP A 230 4.80 -5.53 2.06
C ASP A 230 5.22 -4.18 1.48
N TYR A 231 4.76 -3.07 2.07
CA TYR A 231 5.17 -1.73 1.67
C TYR A 231 6.67 -1.49 1.93
N ALA A 232 7.17 -1.91 3.10
CA ALA A 232 8.58 -1.79 3.44
C ALA A 232 9.47 -2.57 2.47
N GLU A 233 9.05 -3.78 2.06
CA GLU A 233 9.72 -4.58 1.04
C GLU A 233 9.72 -3.88 -0.31
N ALA A 234 8.54 -3.51 -0.84
CA ALA A 234 8.41 -2.89 -2.15
C ALA A 234 9.27 -1.62 -2.26
N MET A 235 9.24 -0.79 -1.21
CA MET A 235 10.09 0.41 -1.12
C MET A 235 11.58 0.07 -1.05
N GLY A 236 11.95 -1.07 -0.47
CA GLY A 236 13.33 -1.54 -0.44
C GLY A 236 13.87 -1.90 -1.82
N TYR A 237 13.06 -2.62 -2.60
CA TYR A 237 13.36 -2.92 -4.00
C TYR A 237 13.37 -1.65 -4.86
N LEU A 238 12.42 -0.73 -4.65
CA LEU A 238 12.38 0.55 -5.35
C LEU A 238 13.68 1.34 -5.15
N ARG A 239 14.13 1.50 -3.90
CA ARG A 239 15.38 2.20 -3.61
C ARG A 239 16.58 1.55 -4.30
N ALA A 240 16.62 0.22 -4.35
CA ALA A 240 17.69 -0.53 -5.02
C ALA A 240 17.74 -0.25 -6.53
N VAL A 241 16.61 -0.39 -7.23
CA VAL A 241 16.56 -0.18 -8.69
C VAL A 241 16.76 1.29 -9.08
N MET A 242 16.27 2.21 -8.27
CA MET A 242 16.49 3.65 -8.46
C MET A 242 17.96 4.02 -8.31
N ALA A 243 18.69 3.41 -7.37
CA ALA A 243 20.11 3.71 -7.13
C ALA A 243 20.98 3.40 -8.36
N VAL A 244 20.62 2.37 -9.13
CA VAL A 244 21.30 1.98 -10.37
C VAL A 244 20.62 2.51 -11.63
N LYS A 245 19.53 3.28 -11.50
CA LYS A 245 18.71 3.83 -12.59
C LYS A 245 18.23 2.77 -13.58
N GLU A 246 17.73 1.65 -13.05
CA GLU A 246 17.25 0.55 -13.89
C GLU A 246 15.88 0.87 -14.51
N HIS A 247 15.82 0.99 -15.84
CA HIS A 247 14.56 1.22 -16.55
C HIS A 247 14.13 -0.03 -17.32
N THR A 248 13.41 -0.93 -16.65
CA THR A 248 12.97 -2.22 -17.19
C THR A 248 11.46 -2.44 -16.97
N PRO A 249 10.83 -3.37 -17.70
CA PRO A 249 9.41 -3.70 -17.50
C PRO A 249 9.08 -4.15 -16.06
N ARG A 250 10.01 -4.81 -15.35
CA ARG A 250 9.82 -5.17 -13.93
C ARG A 250 9.78 -3.95 -13.02
N CYS A 251 10.58 -2.91 -13.31
CA CYS A 251 10.53 -1.65 -12.60
C CYS A 251 9.20 -0.92 -12.83
N LEU A 252 8.64 -0.98 -14.04
CA LEU A 252 7.31 -0.41 -14.32
C LEU A 252 6.23 -1.04 -13.43
N ARG A 253 6.17 -2.39 -13.37
CA ARG A 253 5.24 -3.11 -12.49
C ARG A 253 5.47 -2.81 -11.00
N LEU A 254 6.71 -2.63 -10.58
CA LEU A 254 7.03 -2.19 -9.22
C LEU A 254 6.46 -0.80 -8.93
N THR A 255 6.59 0.16 -9.86
CA THR A 255 6.02 1.50 -9.65
C THR A 255 4.50 1.49 -9.56
N GLU A 256 3.83 0.67 -10.36
CA GLU A 256 2.38 0.47 -10.32
C GLU A 256 1.95 -0.02 -8.94
N HIS A 257 2.53 -1.13 -8.46
CA HIS A 257 2.21 -1.68 -7.14
C HIS A 257 2.45 -0.66 -6.01
N ILE A 258 3.54 0.11 -6.05
CA ILE A 258 3.81 1.12 -5.02
C ILE A 258 2.82 2.30 -5.10
N ILE A 259 2.36 2.66 -6.31
CA ILE A 259 1.33 3.68 -6.50
C ILE A 259 0.00 3.20 -5.92
N ASP A 260 -0.35 1.93 -6.07
CA ASP A 260 -1.55 1.35 -5.45
C ASP A 260 -1.47 1.41 -3.90
N LEU A 261 -0.28 1.18 -3.33
CA LEU A 261 -0.06 1.28 -1.89
C LEU A 261 -0.02 2.72 -1.38
N ASN A 262 0.56 3.65 -2.16
CA ASN A 262 0.70 5.05 -1.80
C ASN A 262 0.74 5.94 -3.06
N PRO A 263 -0.43 6.38 -3.56
CA PRO A 263 -0.50 7.15 -4.80
C PRO A 263 0.05 8.57 -4.62
N ALA A 264 0.29 9.03 -3.39
CA ALA A 264 0.87 10.35 -3.12
C ALA A 264 2.41 10.37 -3.22
N HIS A 265 3.06 9.22 -3.43
CA HIS A 265 4.52 9.11 -3.45
C HIS A 265 5.13 9.72 -4.74
N TYR A 266 5.33 11.03 -4.74
CA TYR A 266 5.78 11.80 -5.92
C TYR A 266 7.06 11.27 -6.60
N THR A 267 8.03 10.73 -5.86
CA THR A 267 9.26 10.17 -6.46
C THR A 267 8.98 8.96 -7.35
N VAL A 268 8.00 8.13 -7.00
CA VAL A 268 7.65 6.92 -7.77
C VAL A 268 7.04 7.32 -9.11
N TRP A 269 6.20 8.36 -9.14
CA TRP A 269 5.63 8.90 -10.36
C TRP A 269 6.69 9.45 -11.32
N LEU A 270 7.67 10.20 -10.81
CA LEU A 270 8.78 10.69 -11.63
C LEU A 270 9.62 9.54 -12.19
N TYR A 271 9.91 8.54 -11.35
CA TYR A 271 10.65 7.36 -11.79
C TYR A 271 9.87 6.54 -12.83
N ARG A 272 8.55 6.38 -12.65
CA ARG A 272 7.66 5.74 -13.62
C ARG A 272 7.71 6.46 -14.97
N PHE A 273 7.64 7.80 -14.97
CA PHE A 273 7.75 8.58 -16.19
C PHE A 273 9.12 8.41 -16.89
N ASP A 274 10.21 8.30 -16.13
CA ASP A 274 11.54 8.00 -16.68
C ASP A 274 11.63 6.59 -17.29
N ILE A 275 11.05 5.58 -16.61
CA ILE A 275 10.95 4.21 -17.14
C ILE A 275 10.14 4.20 -18.44
N MET A 276 8.99 4.87 -18.45
CA MET A 276 8.10 4.94 -19.61
C MET A 276 8.83 5.51 -20.83
N LYS A 277 9.58 6.62 -20.67
CA LYS A 277 10.42 7.19 -21.73
C LYS A 277 11.51 6.23 -22.20
N ALA A 278 12.20 5.56 -21.26
CA ALA A 278 13.30 4.67 -21.59
C ALA A 278 12.84 3.40 -22.34
N LEU A 279 11.65 2.89 -21.99
CA LEU A 279 11.04 1.74 -22.66
C LEU A 279 10.22 2.11 -23.90
N ASN A 280 10.04 3.41 -24.17
CA ASN A 280 9.21 3.93 -25.26
C ASN A 280 7.79 3.32 -25.24
N ILE A 281 7.18 3.31 -24.06
CA ILE A 281 5.81 2.81 -23.87
C ILE A 281 4.85 3.71 -24.66
N PRO A 282 3.88 3.15 -25.39
CA PRO A 282 2.84 3.95 -26.04
C PRO A 282 2.08 4.79 -25.02
N ILE A 283 1.92 6.09 -25.30
CA ILE A 283 1.25 7.02 -24.40
C ILE A 283 -0.22 6.64 -24.18
N ALA A 284 -0.87 6.04 -25.20
CA ALA A 284 -2.23 5.54 -25.09
C ALA A 284 -2.36 4.49 -23.97
N ASP A 285 -1.44 3.53 -23.90
CA ASP A 285 -1.44 2.46 -22.89
C ASP A 285 -1.28 3.05 -21.47
N GLU A 286 -0.39 4.02 -21.30
CA GLU A 286 -0.19 4.68 -20.00
C GLU A 286 -1.39 5.56 -19.61
N ILE A 287 -2.04 6.21 -20.57
CA ILE A 287 -3.27 6.99 -20.32
C ILE A 287 -4.43 6.08 -19.92
N GLU A 288 -4.57 4.91 -20.54
CA GLU A 288 -5.58 3.91 -20.19
C GLU A 288 -5.40 3.46 -18.74
N TRP A 289 -4.19 3.06 -18.35
CA TRP A 289 -3.85 2.74 -16.96
C TRP A 289 -4.12 3.93 -16.02
N LEU A 290 -3.68 5.14 -16.40
CA LEU A 290 -3.86 6.33 -15.57
C LEU A 290 -5.33 6.70 -15.38
N ASN A 291 -6.21 6.42 -16.35
CA ASN A 291 -7.65 6.65 -16.21
C ASN A 291 -8.23 5.80 -15.08
N GLU A 292 -7.84 4.52 -14.97
CA GLU A 292 -8.26 3.63 -13.89
C GLU A 292 -7.81 4.17 -12.52
N VAL A 293 -6.52 4.49 -12.38
CA VAL A 293 -5.94 5.03 -11.14
C VAL A 293 -6.60 6.37 -10.75
N SER A 294 -6.94 7.21 -11.72
CA SER A 294 -7.61 8.50 -11.50
C SER A 294 -9.04 8.33 -10.95
N LEU A 295 -9.77 7.32 -11.44
CA LEU A 295 -11.13 7.04 -11.00
C LEU A 295 -11.16 6.46 -9.58
N GLU A 296 -10.11 5.72 -9.19
CA GLU A 296 -9.93 5.22 -7.84
C GLU A 296 -9.47 6.32 -6.86
N HIS A 297 -8.60 7.24 -7.32
CA HIS A 297 -7.96 8.25 -6.49
C HIS A 297 -8.25 9.69 -6.97
N LEU A 298 -9.51 10.10 -6.89
CA LEU A 298 -9.99 11.40 -7.40
C LEU A 298 -9.19 12.63 -6.93
N LYS A 299 -8.66 12.61 -5.70
CA LYS A 299 -7.98 13.75 -5.07
C LYS A 299 -6.49 13.47 -4.86
N ASN A 300 -5.74 13.46 -5.96
CA ASN A 300 -4.32 13.21 -5.95
C ASN A 300 -3.58 14.16 -6.91
N TYR A 301 -2.57 14.89 -6.44
CA TYR A 301 -1.83 15.84 -7.25
C TYR A 301 -0.94 15.15 -8.30
N GLN A 302 -0.31 14.04 -7.93
CA GLN A 302 0.66 13.33 -8.74
C GLN A 302 0.03 12.76 -10.00
N ILE A 303 -1.21 12.27 -9.93
CA ILE A 303 -1.97 11.78 -11.09
C ILE A 303 -2.11 12.86 -12.17
N TRP A 304 -2.60 14.04 -11.79
CA TRP A 304 -2.83 15.13 -12.75
C TRP A 304 -1.52 15.71 -13.27
N HIS A 305 -0.49 15.78 -12.43
CA HIS A 305 0.84 16.17 -12.87
C HIS A 305 1.43 15.15 -13.86
N HIS A 306 1.31 13.85 -13.58
CA HIS A 306 1.75 12.80 -14.50
C HIS A 306 1.01 12.89 -15.83
N ARG A 307 -0.32 13.10 -15.80
CA ARG A 307 -1.11 13.33 -17.02
C ARG A 307 -0.60 14.53 -17.83
N GLN A 308 -0.23 15.63 -17.18
CA GLN A 308 0.39 16.79 -17.86
C GLN A 308 1.70 16.41 -18.55
N LEU A 309 2.59 15.68 -17.86
CA LEU A 309 3.86 15.21 -18.43
C LEU A 309 3.64 14.32 -19.66
N LEU A 310 2.63 13.44 -19.62
CA LEU A 310 2.25 12.62 -20.77
C LEU A 310 1.79 13.48 -21.95
N MET A 311 0.92 14.47 -21.71
CA MET A 311 0.49 15.41 -22.75
C MET A 311 1.65 16.24 -23.30
N ASP A 312 2.56 16.70 -22.44
CA ASP A 312 3.73 17.47 -22.84
C ASP A 312 4.69 16.65 -23.71
N LEU A 313 4.82 15.35 -23.43
CA LEU A 313 5.59 14.42 -24.23
C LEU A 313 4.92 14.10 -25.57
N HIS A 314 3.59 13.95 -25.58
CA HIS A 314 2.84 13.53 -26.77
C HIS A 314 2.64 14.66 -27.79
N TYR A 315 2.30 15.85 -27.30
CA TYR A 315 1.84 16.96 -28.13
C TYR A 315 2.79 17.37 -29.28
N PRO A 316 4.14 17.43 -29.10
CA PRO A 316 5.04 17.78 -30.19
C PRO A 316 4.94 16.86 -31.42
N ALA A 317 4.54 15.59 -31.24
CA ALA A 317 4.34 14.65 -32.34
C ALA A 317 3.01 14.88 -33.08
N LEU A 318 2.01 15.46 -32.41
CA LEU A 318 0.67 15.70 -32.96
C LEU A 318 0.50 17.10 -33.55
N GLN A 319 1.39 18.05 -33.26
CA GLN A 319 1.20 19.48 -33.57
C GLN A 319 0.90 19.80 -35.05
N SER A 320 1.27 18.91 -35.98
CA SER A 320 1.02 19.07 -37.42
C SER A 320 -0.25 18.37 -37.93
N ASP A 321 -0.95 17.63 -37.07
CA ASP A 321 -2.15 16.85 -37.40
C ASP A 321 -3.35 17.39 -36.60
N GLU A 322 -4.13 18.24 -37.23
CA GLU A 322 -5.30 18.87 -36.62
C GLU A 322 -6.38 17.85 -36.23
N ASP A 323 -6.55 16.78 -37.00
CA ASP A 323 -7.54 15.73 -36.72
C ASP A 323 -7.11 14.91 -35.49
N ALA A 324 -5.83 14.61 -35.35
CA ALA A 324 -5.30 13.93 -34.16
C ALA A 324 -5.42 14.80 -32.89
N ILE A 325 -5.17 16.11 -32.99
CA ILE A 325 -5.39 17.05 -31.87
C ILE A 325 -6.87 17.11 -31.49
N ALA A 326 -7.77 17.16 -32.47
CA ALA A 326 -9.21 17.17 -32.23
C ALA A 326 -9.70 15.87 -31.57
N ALA A 327 -9.19 14.71 -32.00
CA ALA A 327 -9.48 13.42 -31.37
C ALA A 327 -8.99 13.38 -29.93
N LEU A 328 -7.73 13.77 -29.66
CA LEU A 328 -7.19 13.85 -28.30
C LEU A 328 -8.01 14.80 -27.41
N ALA A 329 -8.41 15.96 -27.94
CA ALA A 329 -9.22 16.91 -27.21
C ALA A 329 -10.60 16.33 -26.85
N ALA A 330 -11.22 15.57 -27.76
CA ALA A 330 -12.50 14.92 -27.51
C ALA A 330 -12.38 13.82 -26.45
N ASP A 331 -11.35 12.98 -26.53
CA ASP A 331 -11.08 11.90 -25.57
C ASP A 331 -10.81 12.45 -24.17
N GLU A 332 -9.91 13.43 -24.06
CA GLU A 332 -9.63 14.12 -22.80
C GLU A 332 -10.88 14.81 -22.25
N HIS A 333 -11.66 15.49 -23.09
CA HIS A 333 -12.89 16.14 -22.64
C HIS A 333 -13.91 15.13 -22.08
N GLY A 334 -14.04 13.97 -22.73
CA GLY A 334 -14.89 12.87 -22.26
C GLY A 334 -14.47 12.40 -20.88
N PHE A 335 -13.18 12.10 -20.70
CA PHE A 335 -12.64 11.63 -19.43
C PHE A 335 -12.77 12.68 -18.29
N LEU A 336 -12.46 13.95 -18.56
CA LEU A 336 -12.61 15.01 -17.56
C LEU A 336 -14.07 15.24 -17.17
N THR A 337 -15.00 15.05 -18.11
CA THR A 337 -16.43 15.11 -17.83
C THR A 337 -16.83 13.99 -16.87
N GLU A 338 -16.37 12.77 -17.09
CA GLU A 338 -16.62 11.64 -16.17
C GLU A 338 -16.10 11.93 -14.76
N ILE A 339 -14.87 12.43 -14.62
CA ILE A 339 -14.30 12.76 -13.30
C ILE A 339 -15.10 13.89 -12.63
N LEU A 340 -15.48 14.94 -13.37
CA LEU A 340 -16.26 16.05 -12.84
C LEU A 340 -17.70 15.65 -12.48
N GLU A 341 -18.26 14.61 -13.08
CA GLU A 341 -19.54 14.05 -12.64
C GLU A 341 -19.44 13.42 -11.24
N LYS A 342 -18.27 12.89 -10.87
CA LYS A 342 -18.00 12.37 -9.51
C LYS A 342 -17.67 13.48 -8.51
N ASP A 343 -16.88 14.47 -8.90
CA ASP A 343 -16.58 15.66 -8.08
C ASP A 343 -16.51 16.93 -8.94
N THR A 344 -17.64 17.64 -9.01
CA THR A 344 -17.81 18.85 -9.85
C THR A 344 -16.91 20.01 -9.46
N LYS A 345 -16.25 19.95 -8.29
CA LYS A 345 -15.40 21.01 -7.74
C LYS A 345 -13.95 20.55 -7.58
N ASN A 346 -13.56 19.44 -8.19
CA ASN A 346 -12.21 18.93 -8.13
C ASN A 346 -11.21 19.94 -8.74
N TYR A 347 -10.42 20.57 -7.88
CA TYR A 347 -9.50 21.64 -8.26
C TYR A 347 -8.43 21.17 -9.26
N HIS A 348 -7.93 19.94 -9.10
CA HIS A 348 -6.89 19.42 -9.98
C HIS A 348 -7.41 19.22 -11.41
N VAL A 349 -8.64 18.71 -11.53
CA VAL A 349 -9.29 18.48 -12.83
C VAL A 349 -9.54 19.81 -13.55
N TRP A 350 -10.04 20.82 -12.84
CA TRP A 350 -10.23 22.15 -13.42
C TRP A 350 -8.91 22.79 -13.85
N GLY A 351 -7.86 22.66 -13.04
CA GLY A 351 -6.52 23.14 -13.39
C GLY A 351 -5.97 22.45 -14.64
N TYR A 352 -6.09 21.12 -14.72
CA TYR A 352 -5.69 20.33 -15.87
C TYR A 352 -6.51 20.67 -17.13
N ARG A 353 -7.83 20.87 -16.99
CA ARG A 353 -8.71 21.29 -18.07
C ARG A 353 -8.31 22.65 -18.65
N GLN A 354 -7.98 23.63 -17.80
CA GLN A 354 -7.42 24.90 -18.26
C GLN A 354 -6.05 24.75 -18.93
N TYR A 355 -5.21 23.84 -18.45
CA TYR A 355 -3.95 23.50 -19.11
C TYR A 355 -4.19 22.97 -20.53
N LEU A 356 -5.14 22.03 -20.72
CA LEU A 356 -5.48 21.49 -22.04
C LEU A 356 -6.02 22.56 -22.99
N VAL A 357 -6.88 23.47 -22.51
CA VAL A 357 -7.35 24.59 -23.33
C VAL A 357 -6.18 25.41 -23.87
N ARG A 358 -5.18 25.70 -23.04
CA ARG A 358 -3.97 26.42 -23.49
C ARG A 358 -3.12 25.57 -24.42
N LYS A 359 -2.88 24.30 -24.08
CA LYS A 359 -1.98 23.38 -24.77
C LYS A 359 -2.49 23.02 -26.17
N LEU A 360 -3.78 22.71 -26.29
CA LEU A 360 -4.43 22.26 -27.52
C LEU A 360 -5.13 23.42 -28.27
N GLY A 361 -5.11 24.64 -27.74
CA GLY A 361 -5.70 25.82 -28.39
C GLY A 361 -7.23 25.82 -28.42
N LEU A 362 -7.90 25.21 -27.45
CA LEU A 362 -9.36 24.97 -27.44
C LEU A 362 -10.21 26.19 -27.07
N TRP A 363 -9.69 27.41 -27.22
CA TRP A 363 -10.38 28.63 -26.80
C TRP A 363 -11.70 28.88 -27.53
N ASP A 364 -11.76 28.51 -28.82
CA ASP A 364 -12.95 28.66 -29.65
C ASP A 364 -13.77 27.36 -29.73
N SER A 365 -13.45 26.36 -28.88
CA SER A 365 -14.18 25.10 -28.85
C SER A 365 -15.60 25.34 -28.33
N ALA A 366 -16.57 25.14 -29.23
CA ALA A 366 -17.97 25.28 -28.87
C ALA A 366 -18.42 24.19 -27.88
N ASP A 367 -17.81 23.01 -27.92
CA ASP A 367 -18.05 21.93 -26.94
C ASP A 367 -17.60 22.32 -25.54
N GLU A 368 -16.45 22.99 -25.42
CA GLU A 368 -15.92 23.39 -24.13
C GLU A 368 -16.80 24.44 -23.45
N LEU A 369 -17.25 25.46 -24.20
CA LEU A 369 -18.18 26.46 -23.68
C LEU A 369 -19.55 25.84 -23.32
N ARG A 370 -20.11 24.99 -24.20
CA ARG A 370 -21.39 24.30 -23.96
C ARG A 370 -21.34 23.40 -22.73
N SER A 371 -20.25 22.66 -22.55
CA SER A 371 -20.03 21.77 -21.41
C SER A 371 -20.10 22.56 -20.10
N VAL A 372 -19.45 23.73 -20.04
CA VAL A 372 -19.47 24.60 -18.86
C VAL A 372 -20.84 25.23 -18.64
N GLU A 373 -21.53 25.64 -19.70
CA GLU A 373 -22.91 26.15 -19.62
C GLU A 373 -23.89 25.09 -19.09
N LEU A 374 -23.71 23.83 -19.50
CA LEU A 374 -24.48 22.72 -18.97
C LEU A 374 -24.20 22.52 -17.47
N MET A 375 -22.95 22.61 -17.03
CA MET A 375 -22.61 22.52 -15.60
C MET A 375 -23.23 23.64 -14.78
N ILE A 376 -23.19 24.89 -15.27
CA ILE A 376 -23.84 26.05 -14.62
C ILE A 376 -25.37 25.87 -14.62
N SER A 377 -25.94 25.31 -15.68
CA SER A 377 -27.39 25.09 -15.77
C SER A 377 -27.86 23.98 -14.81
N LYS A 378 -27.04 22.93 -14.60
CA LYS A 378 -27.28 21.87 -13.61
C LYS A 378 -27.12 22.39 -12.17
N ASP A 379 -26.06 23.17 -11.90
CA ASP A 379 -25.83 23.83 -10.62
C ASP A 379 -25.31 25.26 -10.82
N VAL A 380 -26.21 26.24 -10.72
CA VAL A 380 -25.86 27.65 -10.88
C VAL A 380 -24.88 28.14 -9.80
N ARG A 381 -24.74 27.41 -8.68
CA ARG A 381 -23.81 27.72 -7.58
C ARG A 381 -22.43 27.10 -7.79
N ASN A 382 -22.18 26.40 -8.89
CA ASN A 382 -20.87 25.83 -9.18
C ASN A 382 -19.86 26.93 -9.56
N ASN A 383 -19.18 27.47 -8.54
CA ASN A 383 -18.17 28.51 -8.72
C ASN A 383 -17.00 28.08 -9.64
N SER A 384 -16.63 26.79 -9.65
CA SER A 384 -15.56 26.32 -10.53
C SER A 384 -15.95 26.42 -12.00
N ALA A 385 -17.21 26.11 -12.34
CA ALA A 385 -17.73 26.30 -13.69
C ALA A 385 -17.80 27.79 -14.07
N TRP A 386 -18.23 28.67 -13.17
CA TRP A 386 -18.17 30.13 -13.40
C TRP A 386 -16.75 30.64 -13.62
N SER A 387 -15.80 30.17 -12.80
CA SER A 387 -14.38 30.51 -12.94
C SER A 387 -13.81 30.03 -14.27
N HIS A 388 -14.18 28.82 -14.71
CA HIS A 388 -13.74 28.29 -15.99
C HIS A 388 -14.37 29.01 -17.17
N ARG A 389 -15.66 29.38 -17.08
CA ARG A 389 -16.30 30.26 -18.07
C ARG A 389 -15.54 31.58 -18.20
N PHE A 390 -15.18 32.21 -17.09
CA PHE A 390 -14.44 33.47 -17.09
C PHE A 390 -13.08 33.29 -17.79
N PHE A 391 -12.38 32.20 -17.46
CA PHE A 391 -11.13 31.83 -18.10
C PHE A 391 -11.28 31.64 -19.62
N LEU A 392 -12.31 30.94 -20.09
CA LEU A 392 -12.53 30.73 -21.53
C LEU A 392 -12.81 32.05 -22.27
N VAL A 393 -13.70 32.88 -21.72
CA VAL A 393 -14.16 34.10 -22.38
C VAL A 393 -13.09 35.19 -22.40
N PHE A 394 -12.41 35.40 -21.27
CA PHE A 394 -11.45 36.50 -21.06
C PHE A 394 -9.98 36.06 -21.09
N GLY A 395 -9.71 34.78 -21.38
CA GLY A 395 -8.36 34.23 -21.55
C GLY A 395 -7.99 33.93 -23.00
N ASN A 396 -8.94 34.04 -23.94
CA ASN A 396 -8.71 33.72 -25.35
C ASN A 396 -7.75 34.74 -26.00
N PRO A 397 -6.55 34.34 -26.45
CA PRO A 397 -5.56 35.26 -27.01
C PRO A 397 -5.99 36.02 -28.27
N LYS A 398 -7.04 35.56 -28.98
CA LYS A 398 -7.60 36.26 -30.14
C LYS A 398 -8.30 37.56 -29.77
N GLN A 399 -8.93 37.60 -28.59
CA GLN A 399 -9.84 38.66 -28.16
C GLN A 399 -9.54 39.21 -26.77
N SER A 400 -8.47 38.75 -26.13
CA SER A 400 -8.03 39.24 -24.83
C SER A 400 -6.53 39.51 -24.85
N THR A 401 -6.10 40.43 -23.99
CA THR A 401 -4.71 40.79 -23.80
C THR A 401 -4.05 39.72 -22.91
N PRO A 402 -2.94 39.10 -23.34
CA PRO A 402 -2.21 38.16 -22.51
C PRO A 402 -1.87 38.77 -21.14
N ASP A 403 -2.01 37.96 -20.09
CA ASP A 403 -1.70 38.33 -18.70
C ASP A 403 -2.51 39.51 -18.10
N SER A 404 -3.56 39.98 -18.79
CA SER A 404 -4.45 41.01 -18.23
C SER A 404 -5.15 40.50 -16.97
N LEU A 405 -5.02 41.25 -15.87
CA LEU A 405 -5.55 40.84 -14.58
C LEU A 405 -7.07 40.68 -14.61
N SER A 406 -7.62 39.80 -13.77
CA SER A 406 -9.08 39.54 -13.77
C SER A 406 -9.92 40.77 -13.43
N MET A 407 -9.35 41.70 -12.66
CA MET A 407 -10.01 42.95 -12.20
C MET A 407 -9.41 44.19 -12.88
N GLU A 408 -9.07 44.06 -14.16
CA GLU A 408 -8.52 45.11 -15.01
C GLU A 408 -9.36 45.23 -16.29
N HIS A 409 -9.53 46.46 -16.79
CA HIS A 409 -10.14 46.72 -18.09
C HIS A 409 -9.25 46.23 -19.22
N ASP A 410 -9.79 45.40 -20.11
CA ASP A 410 -9.10 44.89 -21.28
C ASP A 410 -9.79 45.41 -22.55
N PRO A 411 -9.25 46.48 -23.19
CA PRO A 411 -9.87 47.09 -24.36
C PRO A 411 -9.88 46.18 -25.59
N LYS A 412 -9.16 45.05 -25.56
CA LYS A 412 -9.16 44.08 -26.66
C LYS A 412 -10.43 43.22 -26.66
N VAL A 413 -11.14 43.15 -25.55
CA VAL A 413 -12.38 42.37 -25.43
C VAL A 413 -13.53 43.08 -26.17
N PRO A 414 -14.13 42.44 -27.19
CA PRO A 414 -15.24 43.02 -27.95
C PRO A 414 -16.46 43.35 -27.08
N ALA A 415 -17.11 44.48 -27.39
CA ALA A 415 -18.28 44.96 -26.64
C ALA A 415 -19.47 43.98 -26.70
N ASP A 416 -19.67 43.30 -27.82
CA ASP A 416 -20.72 42.28 -27.99
C ASP A 416 -20.52 41.06 -27.07
N ILE A 417 -19.27 40.69 -26.78
CA ILE A 417 -18.96 39.66 -25.79
C ILE A 417 -19.34 40.13 -24.39
N ILE A 418 -19.02 41.38 -24.04
CA ILE A 418 -19.42 41.96 -22.75
C ILE A 418 -20.94 41.97 -22.62
N ASP A 419 -21.66 42.44 -23.63
CA ASP A 419 -23.12 42.56 -23.60
C ASP A 419 -23.78 41.17 -23.50
N ARG A 420 -23.24 40.15 -24.20
CA ARG A 420 -23.64 38.74 -24.08
C ARG A 420 -23.42 38.22 -22.66
N GLU A 421 -22.24 38.43 -22.08
CA GLU A 421 -21.90 37.93 -20.75
C GLU A 421 -22.69 38.63 -19.64
N VAL A 422 -22.97 39.92 -19.74
CA VAL A 422 -23.87 40.64 -18.82
C VAL A 422 -25.26 40.01 -18.86
N SER A 423 -25.82 39.82 -20.06
CA SER A 423 -27.15 39.23 -20.25
C SER A 423 -27.24 37.81 -19.69
N TYR A 424 -26.27 36.96 -20.02
CA TYR A 424 -26.16 35.59 -19.50
C TYR A 424 -26.11 35.59 -17.96
N THR A 425 -25.31 36.47 -17.38
CA THR A 425 -25.13 36.51 -15.93
C THR A 425 -26.39 37.00 -15.22
N GLN A 426 -27.07 38.02 -15.75
CA GLN A 426 -28.34 38.52 -15.21
C GLN A 426 -29.44 37.44 -15.25
N GLU A 427 -29.51 36.66 -16.33
CA GLU A 427 -30.41 35.50 -16.42
C GLU A 427 -30.13 34.51 -15.28
N LYS A 428 -28.87 34.13 -15.06
CA LYS A 428 -28.51 33.16 -14.01
C LYS A 428 -28.65 33.72 -12.59
N ILE A 429 -28.40 35.01 -12.36
CA ILE A 429 -28.68 35.67 -11.09
C ILE A 429 -30.18 35.57 -10.76
N SER A 430 -31.05 35.77 -11.75
CA SER A 430 -32.50 35.73 -11.55
C SER A 430 -33.00 34.37 -11.05
N LEU A 431 -32.31 33.29 -11.41
CA LEU A 431 -32.61 31.92 -10.92
C LEU A 431 -32.22 31.72 -9.45
N ALA A 432 -31.11 32.33 -9.00
CA ALA A 432 -30.63 32.24 -7.63
C ALA A 432 -30.05 33.57 -7.14
N PRO A 433 -30.90 34.55 -6.76
CA PRO A 433 -30.45 35.92 -6.49
C PRO A 433 -29.40 36.05 -5.38
N GLN A 434 -29.41 35.15 -4.40
CA GLN A 434 -28.48 35.14 -3.27
C GLN A 434 -27.21 34.30 -3.54
N ASN A 435 -26.98 33.81 -4.76
CA ASN A 435 -25.77 33.08 -5.13
C ASN A 435 -24.63 34.04 -5.48
N GLN A 436 -23.54 34.03 -4.71
CA GLN A 436 -22.41 34.94 -4.90
C GLN A 436 -21.68 34.77 -6.25
N SER A 437 -21.57 33.54 -6.77
CA SER A 437 -20.74 33.23 -7.94
C SER A 437 -21.06 34.10 -9.17
N PRO A 438 -22.32 34.19 -9.64
CA PRO A 438 -22.67 35.04 -10.78
C PRO A 438 -22.56 36.54 -10.47
N TRP A 439 -22.73 37.00 -9.23
CA TRP A 439 -22.48 38.41 -8.90
C TRP A 439 -20.99 38.77 -9.00
N ASN A 440 -20.10 37.90 -8.52
CA ASN A 440 -18.66 38.07 -8.70
C ASN A 440 -18.28 38.04 -10.18
N TYR A 441 -18.88 37.13 -10.96
CA TYR A 441 -18.69 37.06 -12.40
C TYR A 441 -19.13 38.35 -13.10
N LEU A 442 -20.34 38.86 -12.78
CA LEU A 442 -20.86 40.12 -13.33
C LEU A 442 -19.90 41.28 -13.08
N ARG A 443 -19.39 41.43 -11.85
CA ARG A 443 -18.39 42.46 -11.53
C ARG A 443 -17.15 42.33 -12.41
N GLY A 444 -16.63 41.11 -12.59
CA GLY A 444 -15.49 40.84 -13.47
C GLY A 444 -15.77 41.20 -14.93
N VAL A 445 -16.94 40.84 -15.46
CA VAL A 445 -17.37 41.19 -16.83
C VAL A 445 -17.42 42.71 -17.02
N LEU A 446 -18.04 43.44 -16.09
CA LEU A 446 -18.14 44.91 -16.17
C LEU A 446 -16.76 45.56 -16.16
N VAL A 447 -15.87 45.11 -15.26
CA VAL A 447 -14.50 45.60 -15.18
C VAL A 447 -13.74 45.31 -16.47
N LYS A 448 -13.79 44.07 -16.97
CA LYS A 448 -13.13 43.68 -18.24
C LYS A 448 -13.60 44.51 -19.42
N GLY A 449 -14.90 44.82 -19.49
CA GLY A 449 -15.48 45.66 -20.53
C GLY A 449 -15.36 47.18 -20.29
N GLY A 450 -14.74 47.61 -19.19
CA GLY A 450 -14.64 49.04 -18.84
C GLY A 450 -16.02 49.70 -18.67
N ARG A 451 -17.03 48.92 -18.28
CA ARG A 451 -18.40 49.39 -18.11
C ARG A 451 -18.56 50.01 -16.71
N PRO A 452 -19.20 51.20 -16.60
CA PRO A 452 -19.59 51.76 -15.30
C PRO A 452 -20.44 50.75 -14.53
N VAL A 453 -20.24 50.61 -13.23
CA VAL A 453 -21.04 49.66 -12.42
C VAL A 453 -22.51 50.06 -12.40
N GLY A 454 -22.80 51.36 -12.54
CA GLY A 454 -24.15 51.89 -12.69
C GLY A 454 -24.93 51.38 -13.91
N SER A 455 -24.27 50.75 -14.90
CA SER A 455 -24.95 50.19 -16.07
C SER A 455 -25.93 49.06 -15.73
N VAL A 456 -25.82 48.45 -14.54
CA VAL A 456 -26.71 47.39 -14.06
C VAL A 456 -27.57 47.83 -12.86
N ARG A 457 -27.73 49.15 -12.66
CA ARG A 457 -28.52 49.73 -11.56
C ARG A 457 -29.94 49.19 -11.47
N GLU A 458 -30.71 49.32 -12.54
CA GLU A 458 -32.11 48.88 -12.58
C GLU A 458 -32.25 47.39 -12.23
N PHE A 459 -31.33 46.57 -12.74
CA PHE A 459 -31.28 45.14 -12.44
C PHE A 459 -30.99 44.89 -10.95
N ALA A 460 -30.00 45.56 -10.36
CA ALA A 460 -29.67 45.41 -8.96
C ALA A 460 -30.80 45.91 -8.02
N GLU A 461 -31.44 47.03 -8.37
CA GLU A 461 -32.59 47.60 -7.63
C GLU A 461 -33.79 46.63 -7.60
N SER A 462 -33.99 45.82 -8.65
CA SER A 462 -35.09 44.86 -8.73
C SER A 462 -35.12 43.78 -7.62
N PHE A 463 -34.01 43.62 -6.87
CA PHE A 463 -33.90 42.66 -5.78
C PHE A 463 -34.20 43.25 -4.41
N ILE A 464 -34.51 44.55 -4.32
CA ILE A 464 -34.64 45.28 -3.07
C ILE A 464 -35.94 46.10 -3.08
N THR A 465 -36.72 45.97 -2.00
CA THR A 465 -37.98 46.70 -1.81
C THR A 465 -37.95 47.41 -0.46
N SER A 466 -38.32 48.69 -0.43
CA SER A 466 -38.51 49.47 0.81
C SER A 466 -37.32 49.43 1.79
N LEU A 467 -36.10 49.55 1.26
CA LEU A 467 -34.87 49.54 2.07
C LEU A 467 -34.89 50.65 3.12
N GLY A 468 -34.75 50.30 4.40
CA GLY A 468 -34.76 51.27 5.50
C GLY A 468 -36.14 51.78 5.93
N GLU A 469 -37.25 51.35 5.32
CA GLU A 469 -38.62 51.84 5.66
C GLU A 469 -39.30 51.05 6.79
N GLY A 470 -38.51 50.38 7.62
CA GLY A 470 -38.98 49.53 8.74
C GLY A 470 -38.80 48.03 8.47
N GLU A 471 -38.60 47.25 9.53
CA GLU A 471 -38.21 45.84 9.41
C GLU A 471 -39.26 44.98 8.69
N ASP A 472 -40.54 45.30 8.86
CA ASP A 472 -41.67 44.56 8.28
C ASP A 472 -41.88 44.84 6.78
N LYS A 473 -41.37 45.97 6.27
CA LYS A 473 -41.55 46.39 4.87
C LYS A 473 -40.33 46.12 4.00
N GLU A 474 -39.15 46.18 4.59
CA GLU A 474 -37.88 45.98 3.90
C GLU A 474 -37.72 44.52 3.45
N GLN A 475 -37.57 44.32 2.15
CA GLN A 475 -37.29 43.01 1.55
C GLN A 475 -36.02 43.08 0.71
N VAL A 476 -35.03 42.26 1.05
CA VAL A 476 -33.79 42.11 0.29
C VAL A 476 -33.69 40.66 -0.19
N ARG A 477 -33.91 40.45 -1.49
CA ARG A 477 -33.78 39.12 -2.11
C ARG A 477 -32.33 38.73 -2.39
N SER A 478 -31.43 39.72 -2.44
CA SER A 478 -30.00 39.52 -2.63
C SER A 478 -29.17 40.54 -1.87
N THR A 479 -28.38 40.05 -0.91
CA THR A 479 -27.36 40.85 -0.22
C THR A 479 -26.22 41.26 -1.15
N HIS A 480 -25.97 40.49 -2.21
CA HIS A 480 -24.96 40.82 -3.22
C HIS A 480 -25.42 41.95 -4.13
N ALA A 481 -26.72 42.00 -4.46
CA ALA A 481 -27.30 43.17 -5.13
C ALA A 481 -27.17 44.42 -4.25
N LEU A 482 -27.42 44.30 -2.94
CA LEU A 482 -27.32 45.42 -2.01
C LEU A 482 -25.87 45.93 -1.86
N ASP A 483 -24.89 45.02 -1.85
CA ASP A 483 -23.46 45.36 -1.89
C ASP A 483 -23.07 46.06 -3.21
N LEU A 484 -23.57 45.56 -4.35
CA LEU A 484 -23.34 46.20 -5.65
C LEU A 484 -23.99 47.59 -5.74
N LEU A 485 -25.19 47.77 -5.18
CA LEU A 485 -25.85 49.08 -5.14
C LEU A 485 -25.08 50.10 -4.33
N ALA A 486 -24.39 49.70 -3.26
CA ALA A 486 -23.51 50.62 -2.54
C ALA A 486 -22.41 51.20 -3.45
N ASP A 487 -21.83 50.38 -4.32
CA ASP A 487 -20.85 50.83 -5.32
C ASP A 487 -21.49 51.73 -6.38
N ILE A 488 -22.67 51.36 -6.87
CA ILE A 488 -23.42 52.11 -7.88
C ILE A 488 -23.82 53.50 -7.36
N TYR A 489 -24.36 53.58 -6.15
CA TYR A 489 -24.72 54.85 -5.53
C TYR A 489 -23.48 55.70 -5.22
N LYS A 490 -22.36 55.08 -4.83
CA LYS A 490 -21.08 55.78 -4.68
C LYS A 490 -20.63 56.39 -6.01
N GLU A 491 -20.64 55.62 -7.10
CA GLU A 491 -20.28 56.09 -8.45
C GLU A 491 -21.19 57.24 -8.92
N ALA A 492 -22.49 57.17 -8.60
CA ALA A 492 -23.47 58.20 -8.92
C ALA A 492 -23.42 59.45 -8.00
N GLY A 493 -22.59 59.45 -6.95
CA GLY A 493 -22.53 60.52 -5.95
C GLY A 493 -23.67 60.52 -4.93
N GLU A 494 -24.53 59.49 -4.92
CA GLU A 494 -25.66 59.30 -4.00
C GLU A 494 -25.18 58.71 -2.66
N LYS A 495 -24.26 59.41 -1.96
CA LYS A 495 -23.57 58.90 -0.75
C LYS A 495 -24.51 58.43 0.35
N GLU A 496 -25.63 59.10 0.58
CA GLU A 496 -26.61 58.72 1.61
C GLU A 496 -27.26 57.36 1.31
N LYS A 497 -27.54 57.07 0.03
CA LYS A 497 -28.08 55.77 -0.36
C LYS A 497 -27.02 54.68 -0.29
N ALA A 498 -25.78 55.00 -0.67
CA ALA A 498 -24.66 54.08 -0.53
C ALA A 498 -24.43 53.69 0.95
N ASP A 499 -24.44 54.69 1.85
CA ASP A 499 -24.35 54.46 3.30
C ASP A 499 -25.51 53.61 3.81
N LEU A 500 -26.74 53.91 3.38
CA LEU A 500 -27.92 53.12 3.75
C LEU A 500 -27.75 51.66 3.36
N CYS A 501 -27.31 51.35 2.13
CA CYS A 501 -27.06 49.98 1.70
C CYS A 501 -26.07 49.24 2.62
N LEU A 502 -24.91 49.84 2.86
CA LEU A 502 -23.86 49.24 3.70
C LEU A 502 -24.30 49.09 5.16
N ARG A 503 -25.02 50.08 5.69
CA ARG A 503 -25.55 50.04 7.05
C ARG A 503 -26.56 48.91 7.21
N ARG A 504 -27.49 48.75 6.27
CA ARG A 504 -28.48 47.65 6.31
C ARG A 504 -27.85 46.27 6.12
N LEU A 505 -26.75 46.16 5.35
CA LEU A 505 -25.95 44.94 5.31
C LEU A 505 -25.39 44.58 6.69
N GLY A 506 -24.75 45.54 7.38
CA GLY A 506 -24.18 45.30 8.71
C GLY A 506 -25.22 45.06 9.81
N GLU A 507 -26.31 45.81 9.82
CA GLU A 507 -27.32 45.74 10.89
C GLU A 507 -28.21 44.50 10.78
N ARG A 508 -28.56 44.06 9.56
CA ARG A 508 -29.60 43.05 9.34
C ARG A 508 -29.22 41.93 8.40
N TRP A 509 -28.79 42.25 7.18
CA TRP A 509 -28.81 41.28 6.09
C TRP A 509 -27.53 40.42 6.00
N ASP A 510 -26.43 40.87 6.58
CA ASP A 510 -25.13 40.21 6.52
C ASP A 510 -24.25 40.57 7.73
N ARG A 511 -24.85 40.39 8.92
CA ARG A 511 -24.27 40.76 10.22
C ARG A 511 -22.92 40.12 10.51
N ILE A 512 -22.64 38.94 9.94
CA ILE A 512 -21.34 38.27 10.08
C ILE A 512 -20.18 39.11 9.55
N ARG A 513 -20.44 40.03 8.60
CA ARG A 513 -19.48 40.98 8.02
C ARG A 513 -19.74 42.42 8.48
N GLU A 514 -20.43 42.65 9.59
CA GLU A 514 -20.73 43.99 10.11
C GLU A 514 -19.49 44.91 10.16
N ALA A 515 -18.38 44.42 10.72
CA ALA A 515 -17.14 45.19 10.79
C ALA A 515 -16.56 45.56 9.41
N TYR A 516 -16.74 44.69 8.41
CA TYR A 516 -16.35 44.97 7.03
C TYR A 516 -17.24 46.05 6.40
N TRP A 517 -18.56 45.99 6.63
CA TRP A 517 -19.49 47.01 6.15
C TRP A 517 -19.23 48.36 6.79
N GLU A 518 -18.95 48.41 8.10
CA GLU A 518 -18.58 49.65 8.79
C GLU A 518 -17.25 50.22 8.28
N TYR A 519 -16.28 49.36 7.95
CA TYR A 519 -15.08 49.80 7.23
C TYR A 519 -15.43 50.43 5.86
N ARG A 520 -16.29 49.79 5.06
CA ARG A 520 -16.71 50.31 3.77
C ARG A 520 -17.46 51.65 3.89
N ARG A 521 -18.28 51.84 4.92
CA ARG A 521 -19.01 53.08 5.19
C ARG A 521 -18.06 54.25 5.43
N ARG A 522 -17.03 54.06 6.28
CA ARG A 522 -15.99 55.07 6.51
C ARG A 522 -15.26 55.47 5.21
N LYS A 523 -15.11 54.54 4.26
CA LYS A 523 -14.55 54.80 2.91
C LYS A 523 -15.50 55.52 1.93
N LEU A 524 -16.70 55.92 2.35
CA LEU A 524 -17.56 56.83 1.59
C LEU A 524 -17.30 58.31 1.96
N GLU A 525 -16.75 58.56 3.15
CA GLU A 525 -16.48 59.90 3.68
C GLU A 525 -15.13 60.45 3.19
N GLU A 526 -14.15 59.56 3.03
CA GLU A 526 -12.89 59.77 2.27
C GLU A 526 -13.18 59.90 0.76
#